data_AF-R7ZC15-F1
#
_entry.id   AF-R7ZC15-F1
#
_cell.length_a   1.000
_cell.length_b   1.000
_cell.length_c   1.000
_cell.angle_alpha   90.00
_cell.angle_beta   90.00
_cell.angle_gamma   90.00
#
_symmetry.space_group_name_H-M   'P 1'
#
loop_
_entity.id
_entity.type
_entity.pdbx_description
1 polymer ?
#
loop_
_entity_poly.entity_id
_entity_poly.type
_entity_poly.pdbx_seq_one_letter_code
_entity_poly.pdbx_strand_id
1 'polypeptide(L)'
;MNYFILSQDDRISNAVEPIGLAQVIKKELLTVERMEELEDIDRQFPVLNKHDNDYIDFIAKPIALLADPVKQLVEKYEPRLPIKPVILMEQAKLKQVLYWLIIPPQVACLSAQTEFHLDGTLKKLVIDEALAAPYTIFKIAGIKEDYLIVNIELAESILRRAFRGIRLLKVQTEGTWNATFSGTDCSISYN
;
A
#
# COMPACT_ATOMS: atom_id res chain seq x y z
N MET A 1 17.70 4.53 -2.26
CA MET A 1 16.74 3.73 -1.46
C MET A 1 15.65 3.19 -2.38
N ASN A 2 15.38 1.88 -2.38
CA ASN A 2 14.36 1.32 -3.28
C ASN A 2 12.96 1.39 -2.66
N TYR A 3 11.95 1.67 -3.49
CA TYR A 3 10.53 1.69 -3.12
C TYR A 3 9.71 0.78 -4.01
N PHE A 4 8.59 0.30 -3.46
CA PHE A 4 7.69 -0.64 -4.13
C PHE A 4 6.25 -0.24 -3.90
N ILE A 5 5.41 -0.38 -4.94
CA ILE A 5 3.96 -0.34 -4.77
C ILE A 5 3.53 -1.67 -4.17
N LEU A 6 2.89 -1.62 -3.01
CA LEU A 6 2.17 -2.74 -2.41
C LEU A 6 0.81 -2.86 -3.11
N SER A 7 0.62 -3.95 -3.83
CA SER A 7 -0.56 -4.20 -4.67
C SER A 7 -1.20 -5.54 -4.34
N GLN A 8 -2.49 -5.65 -4.65
CA GLN A 8 -3.22 -6.91 -4.57
C GLN A 8 -2.91 -7.78 -5.78
N ASP A 9 -2.74 -9.09 -5.58
CA ASP A 9 -2.55 -10.05 -6.66
C ASP A 9 -3.85 -10.27 -7.44
N ASP A 10 -3.90 -9.73 -8.65
CA ASP A 10 -5.05 -9.82 -9.57
C ASP A 10 -5.32 -11.23 -10.14
N ARG A 11 -4.41 -12.19 -9.95
CA ARG A 11 -4.65 -13.59 -10.33
C ARG A 11 -5.67 -14.29 -9.43
N ILE A 12 -5.91 -13.75 -8.23
CA ILE A 12 -6.88 -14.31 -7.29
C ILE A 12 -8.27 -13.73 -7.59
N SER A 13 -8.97 -14.34 -8.54
CA SER A 13 -10.26 -13.85 -9.05
C SER A 13 -11.41 -13.90 -8.03
N ASN A 14 -11.28 -14.75 -7.00
CA ASN A 14 -12.27 -14.92 -5.95
C ASN A 14 -11.90 -14.20 -4.65
N ALA A 15 -10.95 -13.25 -4.68
CA ALA A 15 -10.63 -12.43 -3.53
C ALA A 15 -11.88 -11.77 -2.93
N VAL A 16 -11.95 -11.69 -1.60
CA VAL A 16 -13.08 -11.08 -0.90
C VAL A 16 -13.23 -9.60 -1.27
N GLU A 17 -14.47 -9.17 -1.50
CA GLU A 17 -14.80 -7.80 -1.90
C GLU A 17 -15.81 -7.18 -0.92
N PRO A 18 -15.41 -6.20 -0.10
CA PRO A 18 -16.34 -5.47 0.77
C PRO A 18 -17.33 -4.62 -0.03
N ILE A 19 -18.61 -4.72 0.28
CA ILE A 19 -19.68 -3.91 -0.32
C ILE A 19 -19.92 -2.67 0.56
N GLY A 20 -20.08 -1.49 -0.07
CA GLY A 20 -20.46 -0.25 0.62
C GLY A 20 -19.34 0.43 1.41
N LEU A 21 -18.16 -0.20 1.52
CA LEU A 21 -17.01 0.32 2.27
C LEU A 21 -16.68 1.77 1.92
N ALA A 22 -16.53 2.09 0.63
CA ALA A 22 -16.18 3.43 0.17
C ALA A 22 -17.32 4.47 0.26
N GLN A 23 -18.56 4.03 0.49
CA GLN A 23 -19.71 4.94 0.69
C GLN A 23 -19.73 5.46 2.12
N VAL A 24 -19.30 4.62 3.07
CA VAL A 24 -19.26 4.91 4.50
C VAL A 24 -17.92 5.53 4.89
N ILE A 25 -16.81 4.88 4.54
CA ILE A 25 -15.46 5.37 4.81
C ILE A 25 -14.99 6.09 3.55
N LYS A 26 -15.15 7.41 3.51
CA LYS A 26 -14.70 8.20 2.37
C LYS A 26 -13.20 8.43 2.43
N LYS A 27 -12.54 8.52 1.27
CA LYS A 27 -11.07 8.69 1.20
C LYS A 27 -10.60 9.97 1.87
N GLU A 28 -11.43 11.01 1.89
CA GLU A 28 -11.15 12.30 2.50
C GLU A 28 -11.14 12.25 4.04
N LEU A 29 -11.65 11.16 4.65
CA LEU A 29 -11.56 10.88 6.09
C LEU A 29 -10.25 10.18 6.45
N LEU A 30 -9.53 9.62 5.47
CA LEU A 30 -8.33 8.81 5.68
C LEU A 30 -7.09 9.71 5.81
N THR A 31 -7.13 10.65 6.74
CA THR A 31 -5.99 11.48 7.14
C THR A 31 -5.79 11.42 8.65
N VAL A 32 -4.60 11.76 9.12
CA VAL A 32 -4.27 11.72 10.55
C VAL A 32 -5.14 12.71 11.32
N GLU A 33 -5.42 13.88 10.74
CA GLU A 33 -6.17 14.96 11.36
C GLU A 33 -7.65 14.64 11.54
N ARG A 34 -8.18 13.71 10.74
CA ARG A 34 -9.61 13.35 10.70
C ARG A 34 -9.88 11.94 11.22
N MET A 35 -8.85 11.27 11.74
CA MET A 35 -8.96 9.87 12.15
C MET A 35 -9.94 9.65 13.31
N GLU A 36 -10.20 10.68 14.13
CA GLU A 36 -11.17 10.65 15.22
C GLU A 36 -12.60 10.53 14.68
N GLU A 37 -12.90 11.13 13.53
CA GLU A 37 -14.21 11.00 12.87
C GLU A 37 -14.54 9.54 12.50
N LEU A 38 -13.52 8.68 12.38
CA LEU A 38 -13.71 7.27 12.09
C LEU A 38 -14.21 6.48 13.29
N GLU A 39 -14.11 6.99 14.53
CA GLU A 39 -14.46 6.24 15.74
C GLU A 39 -15.97 5.96 15.83
N ASP A 40 -16.78 6.95 15.46
CA ASP A 40 -18.24 6.90 15.49
C ASP A 40 -18.87 6.16 14.30
N ILE A 41 -18.05 5.74 13.33
CA ILE A 41 -18.51 5.03 12.14
C ILE A 41 -18.65 3.53 12.45
N ASP A 42 -19.77 2.94 12.05
CA ASP A 42 -19.90 1.48 12.03
C ASP A 42 -19.00 0.90 10.93
N ARG A 43 -18.03 0.06 11.34
CA ARG A 43 -17.00 -0.51 10.47
C ARG A 43 -17.25 -1.97 10.13
N GLN A 44 -18.52 -2.37 10.10
CA GLN A 44 -18.95 -3.70 9.70
C GLN A 44 -19.53 -3.66 8.29
N PHE A 45 -18.94 -4.40 7.36
CA PHE A 45 -19.33 -4.37 5.95
C PHE A 45 -19.69 -5.76 5.45
N PRO A 46 -20.81 -5.93 4.74
CA PRO A 46 -21.07 -7.17 4.03
C PRO A 46 -20.06 -7.37 2.91
N VAL A 47 -19.77 -8.61 2.55
CA VAL A 47 -18.95 -8.94 1.38
C VAL A 47 -19.81 -9.41 0.22
N LEU A 48 -19.29 -9.27 -1.00
CA LEU A 48 -19.93 -9.80 -2.20
C LEU A 48 -20.10 -11.32 -2.08
N ASN A 49 -21.33 -11.78 -2.31
CA ASN A 49 -21.64 -13.19 -2.24
C ASN A 49 -21.11 -13.90 -3.49
N LYS A 50 -20.04 -14.67 -3.32
CA LYS A 50 -19.41 -15.51 -4.34
C LYS A 50 -19.57 -16.98 -3.93
N HIS A 51 -19.45 -17.89 -4.88
CA HIS A 51 -19.44 -19.34 -4.58
C HIS A 51 -18.38 -19.67 -3.50
N ASP A 52 -17.19 -19.09 -3.66
CA ASP A 52 -16.15 -19.09 -2.64
C ASP A 52 -15.49 -17.71 -2.56
N ASN A 53 -15.20 -17.28 -1.33
CA ASN A 53 -14.54 -16.01 -1.05
C ASN A 53 -13.17 -16.30 -0.47
N ASP A 54 -12.13 -15.88 -1.18
CA ASP A 54 -10.75 -16.02 -0.76
C ASP A 54 -10.34 -14.83 0.10
N TYR A 55 -10.06 -15.11 1.36
CA TYR A 55 -9.64 -14.12 2.35
C TYR A 55 -8.13 -13.94 2.26
N ILE A 56 -7.73 -13.05 1.35
CA ILE A 56 -6.34 -12.67 1.12
C ILE A 56 -5.81 -11.73 2.21
N ASP A 57 -4.49 -11.62 2.31
CA ASP A 57 -3.84 -10.89 3.39
C ASP A 57 -3.79 -9.36 3.18
N PHE A 58 -4.06 -8.90 1.95
CA PHE A 58 -4.13 -7.48 1.59
C PHE A 58 -5.23 -7.22 0.57
N ILE A 59 -6.19 -6.38 0.95
CA ILE A 59 -7.22 -5.88 0.06
C ILE A 59 -6.83 -4.45 -0.32
N ALA A 60 -6.50 -4.21 -1.59
CA ALA A 60 -6.02 -2.90 -2.04
C ALA A 60 -7.17 -1.91 -2.31
N LYS A 61 -8.33 -2.42 -2.72
CA LYS A 61 -9.48 -1.62 -3.17
C LYS A 61 -10.77 -2.05 -2.47
N PRO A 62 -11.71 -1.11 -2.22
CA PRO A 62 -11.61 0.32 -2.58
C PRO A 62 -10.73 1.14 -1.62
N ILE A 63 -10.35 0.56 -0.48
CA ILE A 63 -9.48 1.13 0.55
C ILE A 63 -8.54 0.03 1.04
N ALA A 64 -7.30 0.39 1.36
CA ALA A 64 -6.28 -0.54 1.84
C ALA A 64 -6.68 -1.17 3.19
N LEU A 65 -6.94 -2.48 3.18
CA LEU A 65 -7.18 -3.29 4.37
C LEU A 65 -6.13 -4.40 4.50
N LEU A 66 -5.59 -4.57 5.70
CA LEU A 66 -4.61 -5.60 6.03
C LEU A 66 -5.27 -6.72 6.84
N ALA A 67 -4.95 -7.97 6.55
CA ALA A 67 -5.17 -9.05 7.51
C ALA A 67 -4.21 -8.90 8.70
N ASP A 68 -4.57 -9.54 9.83
CA ASP A 68 -3.81 -9.43 11.07
C ASP A 68 -2.30 -9.74 10.94
N PRO A 69 -1.87 -10.80 10.22
CA PRO A 69 -0.44 -11.09 10.04
C PRO A 69 0.35 -9.99 9.34
N VAL A 70 -0.25 -9.30 8.36
CA VAL A 70 0.39 -8.18 7.65
C VAL A 70 0.39 -6.95 8.53
N LYS A 71 -0.72 -6.68 9.22
CA LYS A 71 -0.81 -5.58 10.20
C LYS A 71 0.26 -5.70 11.28
N GLN A 72 0.43 -6.88 11.88
CA GLN A 72 1.48 -7.13 12.89
C GLN A 72 2.89 -6.93 12.33
N LEU A 73 3.12 -7.19 11.04
CA LEU A 73 4.39 -6.87 10.42
C LEU A 73 4.57 -5.36 10.30
N VAL A 74 3.58 -4.66 9.75
CA VAL A 74 3.64 -3.22 9.52
C VAL A 74 3.88 -2.46 10.83
N GLU A 75 3.21 -2.85 11.92
CA GLU A 75 3.40 -2.22 13.25
C GLU A 75 4.82 -2.35 13.81
N LYS A 76 5.60 -3.36 13.39
CA LYS A 76 7.00 -3.47 13.82
C LYS A 76 7.89 -2.41 13.19
N TYR A 77 7.52 -1.93 12.00
CA TYR A 77 8.24 -0.90 11.27
C TYR A 77 7.68 0.49 11.58
N GLU A 78 6.35 0.60 11.70
CA GLU A 78 5.65 1.86 11.92
C GLU A 78 4.66 1.73 13.08
N PRO A 79 5.13 1.69 14.34
CA PRO A 79 4.29 1.49 15.53
C PRO A 79 3.26 2.60 15.77
N ARG A 80 3.45 3.77 15.13
CA ARG A 80 2.58 4.94 15.24
C ARG A 80 1.63 5.10 14.04
N LEU A 81 1.67 4.19 13.07
CA LEU A 81 0.74 4.22 11.95
C LEU A 81 -0.69 4.12 12.49
N PRO A 82 -1.60 5.04 12.15
CA PRO A 82 -2.98 4.91 12.58
C PRO A 82 -3.65 3.73 11.88
N ILE A 83 -4.23 2.85 12.70
CA ILE A 83 -4.89 1.62 12.28
C ILE A 83 -6.25 1.51 12.97
N LYS A 84 -7.29 1.14 12.24
CA LYS A 84 -8.65 0.94 12.78
C LYS A 84 -9.21 -0.43 12.36
N PRO A 85 -9.94 -1.13 13.24
CA PRO A 85 -10.52 -2.43 12.92
C PRO A 85 -11.72 -2.28 11.97
N VAL A 86 -11.85 -3.22 11.04
CA VAL A 86 -12.95 -3.35 10.07
C VAL A 86 -13.39 -4.82 10.02
N ILE A 87 -14.69 -5.08 10.17
CA ILE A 87 -15.22 -6.45 10.12
C ILE A 87 -15.88 -6.68 8.76
N LEU A 88 -15.48 -7.76 8.09
CA LEU A 88 -16.09 -8.23 6.86
C LEU A 88 -17.06 -9.37 7.16
N MET A 89 -18.31 -9.22 6.74
CA MET A 89 -19.41 -10.15 7.05
C MET A 89 -19.87 -10.92 5.80
N GLU A 90 -19.65 -12.22 5.80
CA GLU A 90 -20.20 -13.14 4.81
C GLU A 90 -21.48 -13.76 5.37
N GLN A 91 -22.59 -13.06 5.16
CA GLN A 91 -23.90 -13.38 5.77
C GLN A 91 -24.36 -14.80 5.43
N ALA A 92 -24.18 -15.24 4.18
CA ALA A 92 -24.57 -16.57 3.72
C ALA A 92 -23.88 -17.72 4.48
N LYS A 93 -22.69 -17.47 5.02
CA LYS A 93 -21.89 -18.46 5.77
C LYS A 93 -21.81 -18.15 7.26
N LEU A 94 -22.54 -17.13 7.74
CA LEU A 94 -22.47 -16.61 9.11
C LEU A 94 -21.02 -16.36 9.59
N LYS A 95 -20.15 -15.93 8.66
CA LYS A 95 -18.72 -15.74 8.90
C LYS A 95 -18.41 -14.27 9.04
N GLN A 96 -17.64 -13.92 10.07
CA GLN A 96 -17.07 -12.58 10.27
C GLN A 96 -15.55 -12.67 10.29
N VAL A 97 -14.89 -11.79 9.55
CA VAL A 97 -13.42 -11.76 9.46
C VAL A 97 -12.93 -10.35 9.74
N LEU A 98 -11.98 -10.23 10.67
CA LEU A 98 -11.36 -8.96 11.04
C LEU A 98 -10.25 -8.60 10.02
N TYR A 99 -10.33 -7.37 9.54
CA TYR A 99 -9.30 -6.67 8.80
C TYR A 99 -8.97 -5.35 9.49
N TRP A 100 -7.88 -4.74 9.05
CA TRP A 100 -7.35 -3.52 9.61
C TRP A 100 -7.21 -2.46 8.53
N LEU A 101 -7.97 -1.37 8.68
CA LEU A 101 -7.82 -0.16 7.88
C LEU A 101 -6.54 0.56 8.32
N ILE A 102 -5.67 0.87 7.37
CA ILE A 102 -4.47 1.67 7.60
C ILE A 102 -4.66 3.09 7.06
N ILE A 103 -4.10 4.07 7.78
CA ILE A 103 -4.12 5.49 7.39
C ILE A 103 -2.67 5.98 7.23
N PRO A 104 -2.02 5.64 6.12
CA PRO A 104 -0.65 6.06 5.86
C PRO A 104 -0.55 7.56 5.59
N PRO A 105 0.61 8.20 5.91
CA PRO A 105 0.83 9.59 5.57
C PRO A 105 0.82 9.81 4.05
N GLN A 106 0.38 11.00 3.65
CA GLN A 106 0.45 11.47 2.26
C GLN A 106 1.76 12.25 2.08
N VAL A 107 2.63 11.78 1.18
CA VAL A 107 3.99 12.31 1.03
C VAL A 107 4.16 12.93 -0.36
N ALA A 108 4.51 14.21 -0.40
CA ALA A 108 4.86 14.92 -1.63
C ALA A 108 6.31 14.59 -2.04
N CYS A 109 6.49 13.45 -2.70
CA CYS A 109 7.80 12.89 -3.07
C CYS A 109 7.95 12.61 -4.57
N LEU A 110 7.16 13.26 -5.41
CA LEU A 110 7.30 13.11 -6.85
C LEU A 110 8.58 13.79 -7.35
N SER A 111 9.39 13.06 -8.11
CA SER A 111 10.52 13.62 -8.84
C SER A 111 10.02 14.44 -10.04
N ALA A 112 10.83 15.42 -10.46
CA ALA A 112 10.60 16.19 -11.68
C ALA A 112 10.60 15.31 -12.96
N GLN A 113 11.13 14.08 -12.89
CA GLN A 113 11.11 13.10 -13.98
C GLN A 113 9.80 12.30 -14.07
N THR A 114 8.84 12.57 -13.19
CA THR A 114 7.49 11.97 -13.23
C THR A 114 6.73 12.51 -14.44
N GLU A 115 6.08 11.64 -15.20
CA GLU A 115 5.29 12.03 -16.37
C GLU A 115 3.80 11.73 -16.16
N PHE A 116 2.96 12.64 -16.64
CA PHE A 116 1.51 12.52 -16.63
C PHE A 116 0.95 12.52 -18.05
N HIS A 117 -0.17 11.84 -18.23
CA HIS A 117 -1.02 11.99 -19.40
C HIS A 117 -1.76 13.34 -19.36
N LEU A 118 -2.33 13.76 -20.50
CA LEU A 118 -3.10 15.00 -20.61
C LEU A 118 -4.35 15.00 -19.72
N ASP A 119 -4.90 13.83 -19.40
CA ASP A 119 -6.02 13.67 -18.48
C ASP A 119 -5.60 13.71 -17.00
N GLY A 120 -4.31 13.91 -16.72
CA GLY A 120 -3.74 13.95 -15.37
C GLY A 120 -3.56 12.58 -14.71
N THR A 121 -3.71 11.48 -15.45
CA THR A 121 -3.32 10.14 -14.97
C THR A 121 -1.81 9.94 -15.07
N LEU A 122 -1.28 9.09 -14.21
CA LEU A 122 0.15 8.85 -14.11
C LEU A 122 0.64 7.99 -15.27
N LYS A 123 1.53 8.55 -16.10
CA LYS A 123 2.18 7.83 -17.21
C LYS A 123 3.45 7.11 -16.74
N LYS A 124 4.27 7.81 -15.95
CA LYS A 124 5.54 7.31 -15.41
C LYS A 124 5.73 7.83 -14.00
N LEU A 125 5.82 6.93 -13.03
CA LEU A 125 6.10 7.26 -11.65
C LEU A 125 7.62 7.29 -11.40
N VAL A 126 8.13 8.40 -10.90
CA VAL A 126 9.49 8.50 -10.35
C VAL A 126 9.43 9.15 -8.97
N ILE A 127 9.99 8.47 -7.96
CA ILE A 127 10.04 8.97 -6.58
C ILE A 127 11.39 9.66 -6.32
N ASP A 128 11.35 10.87 -5.76
CA ASP A 128 12.52 11.53 -5.17
C ASP A 128 12.87 10.83 -3.85
N GLU A 129 14.04 10.19 -3.80
CA GLU A 129 14.47 9.42 -2.64
C GLU A 129 14.71 10.28 -1.40
N ALA A 130 15.18 11.52 -1.56
CA ALA A 130 15.48 12.38 -0.42
C ALA A 130 14.20 12.77 0.32
N LEU A 131 13.12 13.00 -0.43
CA LEU A 131 11.81 13.34 0.12
C LEU A 131 11.10 12.12 0.74
N ALA A 132 11.26 10.93 0.14
CA ALA A 132 10.62 9.71 0.62
C ALA A 132 11.42 8.97 1.71
N ALA A 133 12.71 9.26 1.88
CA ALA A 133 13.62 8.55 2.79
C ALA A 133 13.09 8.34 4.23
N PRO A 134 12.40 9.32 4.85
CA PRO A 134 11.92 9.16 6.22
C PRO A 134 10.76 8.17 6.41
N TYR A 135 10.13 7.69 5.33
CA TYR A 135 8.87 6.95 5.40
C TYR A 135 9.01 5.48 4.99
N THR A 136 8.56 4.57 5.86
CA THR A 136 8.55 3.13 5.55
C THR A 136 7.33 2.71 4.75
N ILE A 137 6.16 3.32 5.03
CA ILE A 137 4.89 3.09 4.33
C ILE A 137 4.15 4.42 4.16
N PHE A 138 3.69 4.73 2.95
CA PHE A 138 3.04 6.00 2.66
C PHE A 138 2.16 5.94 1.40
N LYS A 139 1.35 6.96 1.20
CA LYS A 139 0.68 7.26 -0.08
C LYS A 139 1.32 8.48 -0.73
N ILE A 140 1.24 8.56 -2.06
CA ILE A 140 1.85 9.65 -2.82
C ILE A 140 0.86 10.81 -2.93
N ALA A 141 1.26 11.99 -2.47
CA ALA A 141 0.47 13.20 -2.64
C ALA A 141 0.55 13.72 -4.08
N GLY A 142 -0.53 14.31 -4.58
CA GLY A 142 -0.55 15.00 -5.89
C GLY A 142 -0.79 14.11 -7.11
N ILE A 143 -1.15 12.83 -6.92
CA ILE A 143 -1.56 11.92 -8.00
C ILE A 143 -3.01 11.45 -7.82
N LYS A 144 -3.63 10.96 -8.88
CA LYS A 144 -5.01 10.43 -8.85
C LYS A 144 -5.07 8.98 -8.36
N GLU A 145 -4.00 8.25 -8.62
CA GLU A 145 -3.84 6.85 -8.29
C GLU A 145 -3.65 6.67 -6.78
N ASP A 146 -4.27 5.64 -6.22
CA ASP A 146 -4.21 5.37 -4.78
C ASP A 146 -3.13 4.35 -4.45
N TYR A 147 -1.87 4.69 -4.78
CA TYR A 147 -0.73 3.80 -4.55
C TYR A 147 -0.28 3.82 -3.10
N LEU A 148 -0.23 2.62 -2.50
CA LEU A 148 0.42 2.38 -1.23
C LEU A 148 1.88 1.99 -1.49
N ILE A 149 2.81 2.83 -1.05
CA ILE A 149 4.24 2.65 -1.23
C ILE A 149 4.86 2.08 0.04
N VAL A 150 5.77 1.14 -0.11
CA VAL A 150 6.63 0.61 0.96
C VAL A 150 8.10 0.73 0.59
N ASN A 151 8.96 0.99 1.57
CA ASN A 151 10.41 0.96 1.36
C ASN A 151 10.93 -0.49 1.19
N ILE A 152 12.21 -0.63 0.83
CA ILE A 152 12.84 -1.93 0.63
C ILE A 152 12.81 -2.82 1.87
N GLU A 153 13.01 -2.28 3.07
CA GLU A 153 13.11 -3.09 4.29
C GLU A 153 11.78 -3.78 4.62
N LEU A 154 10.67 -3.04 4.52
CA LEU A 154 9.33 -3.60 4.68
C LEU A 154 8.97 -4.52 3.52
N ALA A 155 9.30 -4.13 2.28
CA ALA A 155 9.05 -4.96 1.08
C ALA A 155 9.73 -6.33 1.19
N GLU A 156 11.01 -6.38 1.56
CA GLU A 156 11.73 -7.63 1.76
C GLU A 156 11.13 -8.48 2.88
N SER A 157 10.72 -7.85 3.97
CA SER A 157 10.06 -8.54 5.07
C SER A 157 8.70 -9.11 4.68
N ILE A 158 7.96 -8.42 3.81
CA ILE A 158 6.75 -8.95 3.18
C ILE A 158 7.10 -10.15 2.30
N LEU A 159 8.12 -10.06 1.45
CA LEU A 159 8.54 -11.16 0.55
C LEU A 159 9.06 -12.41 1.28
N ARG A 160 9.72 -12.23 2.43
CA ARG A 160 10.17 -13.34 3.28
C ARG A 160 9.01 -14.08 3.95
N ARG A 161 7.80 -13.54 3.89
CA ARG A 161 6.58 -14.15 4.42
C ARG A 161 5.68 -14.56 3.25
N ALA A 162 5.09 -15.75 3.34
CA ALA A 162 4.21 -16.27 2.30
C ALA A 162 2.80 -15.64 2.39
N PHE A 163 2.71 -14.30 2.45
CA PHE A 163 1.42 -13.61 2.52
C PHE A 163 0.63 -13.82 1.22
N ARG A 164 -0.65 -14.13 1.37
CA ARG A 164 -1.55 -14.44 0.28
C ARG A 164 -2.08 -13.18 -0.38
N GLY A 165 -2.03 -13.13 -1.71
CA GLY A 165 -2.65 -12.06 -2.48
C GLY A 165 -1.89 -10.74 -2.49
N ILE A 166 -0.60 -10.75 -2.17
CA ILE A 166 0.28 -9.58 -2.21
C ILE A 166 1.22 -9.63 -3.42
N ARG A 167 1.41 -8.48 -4.07
CA ARG A 167 2.46 -8.23 -5.04
C ARG A 167 3.19 -6.93 -4.75
N LEU A 168 4.48 -6.92 -5.05
CA LEU A 168 5.34 -5.74 -4.93
C LEU A 168 5.86 -5.37 -6.32
N LEU A 169 5.59 -4.13 -6.73
CA LEU A 169 6.03 -3.59 -8.01
C LEU A 169 7.10 -2.53 -7.75
N LYS A 170 8.31 -2.75 -8.27
CA LYS A 170 9.42 -1.81 -8.07
C LYS A 170 9.10 -0.46 -8.73
N VAL A 171 9.34 0.62 -7.99
CA VAL A 171 9.16 2.00 -8.46
C VAL A 171 10.52 2.57 -8.90
N GLN A 172 10.52 3.40 -9.94
CA GLN A 172 11.71 4.14 -10.34
C GLN A 172 12.00 5.24 -9.33
N THR A 173 13.28 5.45 -9.02
CA THR A 173 13.69 6.44 -8.05
C THR A 173 14.77 7.36 -8.62
N GLU A 174 14.74 8.62 -8.21
CA GLU A 174 15.77 9.62 -8.48
C GLU A 174 16.45 9.97 -7.15
N GLY A 175 17.75 9.74 -7.06
CA GLY A 175 18.53 9.96 -5.85
C GLY A 175 19.97 9.51 -5.98
N THR A 176 20.85 10.05 -5.14
CA THR A 176 22.31 9.90 -5.21
C THR A 176 22.81 8.47 -5.01
N TRP A 177 21.97 7.56 -4.52
CA TRP A 177 22.27 6.13 -4.41
C TRP A 177 22.45 5.44 -5.77
N ASN A 178 21.82 5.93 -6.84
CA ASN A 178 21.97 5.37 -8.18
C ASN A 178 23.30 5.78 -8.86
N ALA A 179 23.94 6.85 -8.39
CA ALA A 179 25.22 7.32 -8.91
C ALA A 179 26.42 6.53 -8.38
N THR A 180 26.29 5.89 -7.21
CA THR A 180 27.41 5.16 -6.57
C THR A 180 27.64 3.76 -7.15
N PHE A 181 26.65 3.18 -7.84
CA PHE A 181 26.73 1.81 -8.41
C PHE A 181 26.75 1.75 -9.94
N SER A 182 26.69 2.88 -10.64
CA SER A 182 26.75 2.95 -12.11
C SER A 182 28.14 3.30 -12.66
N GLY A 183 29.17 3.37 -11.81
CA GLY A 183 30.53 3.72 -12.21
C GLY A 183 31.60 2.87 -11.55
N THR A 184 31.83 1.66 -12.08
CA THR A 184 33.14 0.99 -12.00
C THR A 184 33.42 0.30 -13.32
N ASP A 185 33.86 1.10 -14.30
CA ASP A 185 34.74 0.61 -15.36
C ASP A 185 36.02 0.11 -14.67
N CYS A 186 36.12 -1.21 -14.57
CA CYS A 186 37.26 -1.88 -13.99
C CYS A 186 38.35 -2.00 -15.09
N SER A 187 39.16 -0.96 -15.25
CA SER A 187 40.44 -1.05 -15.97
C SER A 187 41.58 -1.11 -14.96
N ILE A 188 41.92 -2.32 -14.52
CA ILE A 188 43.19 -2.58 -13.84
C ILE A 188 44.17 -3.06 -14.91
N SER A 189 45.05 -2.15 -15.33
CA SER A 189 46.23 -2.43 -16.13
C SER A 189 47.25 -3.17 -15.26
N TYR A 190 47.64 -4.38 -15.66
CA TYR A 190 48.78 -5.08 -15.06
C TYR A 190 50.08 -4.51 -15.66
N ASN A 191 50.93 -3.97 -14.80
CA ASN A 191 52.38 -3.86 -15.02
C ASN A 191 53.07 -5.05 -14.34
#